data_AF-A0A6B2V155-F1
#
_entry.id   AF-A0A6B2V155-F1
#
_cell.length_a   1.000
_cell.length_b   1.000
_cell.length_c   1.000
_cell.angle_alpha   90.00
_cell.angle_beta   90.00
_cell.angle_gamma   90.00
#
_symmetry.space_group_name_H-M   'P 1'
#
loop_
_entity.id
_entity.type
_entity.pdbx_description
1 polymer ?
#
loop_
_entity_poly.entity_id
_entity_poly.type
_entity_poly.pdbx_seq_one_letter_code
_entity_poly.pdbx_strand_id
1 'polypeptide(L)'
;MTAGSGDSALDLLPMVFAAPGEALERARNLLAAGPSPLHGSVAHQVIGIWQRDFGDLRLALRHLRRARDLAARADSAEREADVLATLGVALVHAGRTRLGL
;
A
#
# COMPACT_ATOMS: atom_id res chain seq x y z
N MET A 1 -5.86 -25.16 -8.48
CA MET A 1 -4.62 -24.53 -7.99
C MET A 1 -4.49 -23.15 -8.63
N THR A 2 -4.92 -22.08 -7.94
CA THR A 2 -4.89 -20.68 -8.39
C THR A 2 -3.74 -19.88 -7.74
N ALA A 3 -2.68 -20.58 -7.31
CA ALA A 3 -1.57 -20.01 -6.54
C ALA A 3 -0.77 -18.91 -7.28
N GLY A 4 -0.85 -18.83 -8.62
CA GLY A 4 -0.05 -17.88 -9.42
C GLY A 4 -0.45 -16.41 -9.33
N SER A 5 -1.70 -16.08 -8.95
CA SER A 5 -2.13 -14.67 -8.79
C SER A 5 -1.96 -14.18 -7.34
N GLY A 6 -1.82 -15.12 -6.40
CA GLY A 6 -1.61 -14.89 -4.97
C GLY A 6 -0.29 -14.17 -4.69
N ASP A 7 0.81 -14.78 -5.13
CA ASP A 7 2.18 -14.28 -4.98
C ASP A 7 2.45 -13.04 -5.83
N SER A 8 1.90 -12.99 -7.06
CA SER A 8 2.15 -11.89 -7.99
C SER A 8 1.72 -10.51 -7.44
N ALA A 9 0.71 -10.47 -6.58
CA ALA A 9 0.33 -9.22 -5.92
C ALA A 9 1.35 -8.80 -4.86
N LEU A 10 1.87 -9.74 -4.06
CA LEU A 10 2.86 -9.46 -3.02
C LEU A 10 4.18 -8.96 -3.61
N ASP A 11 4.54 -9.41 -4.81
CA ASP A 11 5.71 -8.95 -5.56
C ASP A 11 5.69 -7.44 -5.87
N LEU A 12 4.52 -6.78 -5.79
CA LEU A 12 4.42 -5.35 -5.99
C LEU A 12 5.08 -4.53 -4.86
N LEU A 13 5.19 -5.07 -3.65
CA LEU A 13 5.81 -4.39 -2.52
C LEU A 13 7.31 -4.17 -2.72
N PRO A 14 8.14 -5.20 -3.01
CA PRO A 14 9.54 -4.94 -3.34
C PRO A 14 9.70 -4.11 -4.62
N MET A 15 8.78 -4.26 -5.58
CA MET A 15 8.82 -3.51 -6.84
C MET A 15 8.66 -1.99 -6.64
N VAL A 16 7.96 -1.52 -5.60
CA VAL A 16 7.83 -0.06 -5.37
C VAL A 16 9.18 0.63 -5.18
N PHE A 17 10.20 -0.10 -4.72
CA PHE A 17 11.56 0.42 -4.55
C PHE A 17 12.44 0.21 -5.79
N ALA A 18 12.24 -0.89 -6.52
CA ALA A 18 13.03 -1.20 -7.71
C ALA A 18 12.53 -0.47 -8.99
N ALA A 19 11.20 -0.38 -9.16
CA ALA A 19 10.52 0.19 -10.32
C ALA A 19 9.23 0.92 -9.88
N PRO A 20 9.35 2.07 -9.19
CA PRO A 20 8.22 2.74 -8.52
C PRO A 20 7.05 3.09 -9.45
N GLY A 21 7.32 3.54 -10.68
CA GLY A 21 6.28 3.88 -11.65
C GLY A 21 5.47 2.67 -12.13
N GLU A 22 6.17 1.58 -12.42
CA GLU A 22 5.56 0.32 -12.87
C GLU A 22 4.75 -0.35 -11.74
N ALA A 23 5.29 -0.34 -10.51
CA ALA A 23 4.57 -0.81 -9.32
C ALA A 23 3.26 -0.04 -9.11
N LEU A 24 3.30 1.28 -9.29
CA LEU A 24 2.14 2.14 -9.16
C LEU A 24 1.07 1.84 -10.23
N GLU A 25 1.46 1.67 -11.49
CA GLU A 25 0.54 1.30 -12.57
C GLU A 25 -0.11 -0.06 -12.32
N ARG A 26 0.69 -1.07 -11.96
CA ARG A 26 0.17 -2.40 -11.65
C ARG A 26 -0.75 -2.40 -10.44
N ALA A 27 -0.43 -1.65 -9.39
CA ALA A 27 -1.31 -1.52 -8.22
C ALA A 27 -2.66 -0.88 -8.59
N ARG A 28 -2.68 0.15 -9.45
CA ARG A 28 -3.93 0.74 -9.94
C ARG A 28 -4.75 -0.25 -10.77
N ASN A 29 -4.10 -0.96 -11.69
CA ASN A 29 -4.77 -1.96 -12.52
C ASN A 29 -5.35 -3.10 -11.66
N LEU A 30 -4.62 -3.54 -10.63
CA LEU A 30 -5.10 -4.53 -9.68
C LEU A 30 -6.34 -4.05 -8.94
N LEU A 31 -6.38 -2.79 -8.47
CA LEU A 31 -7.59 -2.22 -7.84
C LEU A 31 -8.77 -2.12 -8.81
N ALA A 32 -8.53 -1.73 -10.07
CA ALA A 32 -9.57 -1.64 -11.08
C ALA A 32 -10.20 -3.00 -11.39
N ALA A 33 -9.45 -4.10 -11.21
CA ALA A 33 -9.93 -5.46 -11.38
C ALA A 33 -10.79 -6.00 -10.22
N GLY A 34 -11.01 -5.23 -9.14
CA GLY A 34 -11.82 -5.64 -7.99
C GLY A 34 -11.21 -6.80 -7.20
N PRO A 35 -10.01 -6.62 -6.61
CA PRO A 35 -9.24 -7.71 -6.01
C PRO A 35 -9.84 -8.17 -4.67
N SER A 36 -9.39 -9.34 -4.20
CA SER A 36 -9.67 -9.80 -2.83
C SER A 36 -9.21 -8.78 -1.78
N PRO A 37 -9.74 -8.79 -0.54
CA PRO A 37 -9.28 -7.88 0.50
C PRO A 37 -7.76 -7.93 0.74
N LEU A 38 -7.16 -9.12 0.72
CA LEU A 38 -5.71 -9.29 0.86
C LEU A 38 -4.94 -8.56 -0.26
N HIS A 39 -5.30 -8.80 -1.51
CA HIS A 39 -4.63 -8.17 -2.66
C HIS A 39 -4.92 -6.69 -2.80
N GLY A 40 -6.13 -6.25 -2.47
CA GLY A 40 -6.49 -4.85 -2.39
C GLY A 40 -5.67 -4.12 -1.32
N SER A 41 -5.41 -4.76 -0.19
CA SER A 41 -4.50 -4.22 0.83
C SER A 41 -3.11 -3.96 0.25
N VAL A 42 -2.56 -4.91 -0.54
CA VAL A 42 -1.25 -4.78 -1.18
C VAL A 42 -1.21 -3.58 -2.12
N ALA A 43 -2.16 -3.51 -3.04
CA ALA A 43 -2.22 -2.42 -4.01
C ALA A 43 -2.34 -1.04 -3.34
N HIS A 44 -3.17 -0.93 -2.30
CA HIS A 44 -3.29 0.32 -1.55
C HIS A 44 -1.99 0.65 -0.78
N GLN A 45 -1.26 -0.33 -0.23
CA GLN A 45 0.03 -0.06 0.42
C GLN A 45 1.08 0.43 -0.58
N VAL A 46 1.19 -0.19 -1.75
CA VAL A 46 2.11 0.24 -2.83
C VAL A 46 1.83 1.68 -3.26
N ILE A 47 0.57 2.03 -3.53
CA ILE A 47 0.19 3.40 -3.86
C ILE A 47 0.50 4.35 -2.69
N GLY A 48 0.27 3.90 -1.46
CA GLY A 48 0.58 4.66 -0.24
C GLY A 48 2.07 5.00 -0.12
N ILE A 49 2.95 4.01 -0.33
CA ILE A 49 4.41 4.20 -0.32
C ILE A 49 4.82 5.16 -1.43
N TRP A 50 4.33 4.94 -2.66
CA TRP A 50 4.65 5.81 -3.78
C TRP A 50 4.24 7.27 -3.53
N GLN A 51 3.02 7.50 -3.03
CA GLN A 51 2.53 8.85 -2.71
C GLN A 51 3.31 9.51 -1.56
N ARG A 52 3.80 8.73 -0.60
CA ARG A 52 4.64 9.24 0.50
C ARG A 52 5.97 9.77 -0.03
N ASP A 53 6.58 9.05 -0.97
CA ASP A 53 7.95 9.32 -1.43
C ASP A 53 8.00 10.28 -2.62
N PHE A 54 6.98 10.25 -3.50
CA PHE A 54 6.98 10.98 -4.77
C PHE A 54 5.76 11.88 -4.98
N GLY A 55 4.75 11.82 -4.11
CA GLY A 55 3.44 12.42 -4.36
C GLY A 55 2.86 13.21 -3.19
N ASP A 56 1.55 13.15 -3.04
CA ASP A 56 0.82 13.85 -1.98
C ASP A 56 0.70 12.97 -0.73
N LEU A 57 1.34 13.40 0.35
CA LEU A 57 1.30 12.71 1.63
C LEU A 57 -0.13 12.54 2.20
N ARG A 58 -1.07 13.43 1.88
CA ARG A 58 -2.49 13.25 2.25
C ARG A 58 -3.11 12.09 1.49
N LEU A 59 -2.76 11.90 0.23
CA LEU A 59 -3.18 10.74 -0.57
C LEU A 59 -2.56 9.45 0.01
N ALA A 60 -1.27 9.48 0.36
CA ALA A 60 -0.59 8.35 0.99
C ALA A 60 -1.35 7.86 2.23
N LEU A 61 -1.70 8.76 3.16
CA LEU A 61 -2.43 8.42 4.38
C LEU A 61 -3.84 7.85 4.10
N ARG A 62 -4.52 8.29 3.05
CA ARG A 62 -5.83 7.72 2.66
C ARG A 62 -5.69 6.28 2.18
N HIS A 63 -4.72 6.03 1.29
CA HIS A 63 -4.46 4.69 0.78
C HIS A 63 -4.01 3.74 1.90
N LEU A 64 -3.12 4.16 2.80
CA LEU A 64 -2.61 3.30 3.88
C LEU A 64 -3.69 2.94 4.92
N ARG A 65 -4.61 3.85 5.23
CA ARG A 65 -5.78 3.52 6.08
C ARG A 65 -6.68 2.48 5.40
N ARG A 66 -6.94 2.64 4.10
CA ARG A 66 -7.71 1.66 3.33
C ARG A 66 -7.02 0.30 3.26
N ALA A 67 -5.70 0.28 3.10
CA ALA A 67 -4.91 -0.94 3.12
C ALA A 67 -5.07 -1.71 4.44
N ARG A 68 -5.07 -0.99 5.58
CA ARG A 68 -5.25 -1.60 6.90
C ARG A 68 -6.66 -2.16 7.04
N ASP A 69 -7.69 -1.41 6.66
CA ASP A 69 -9.08 -1.89 6.75
C ASP A 69 -9.29 -3.15 5.91
N LEU A 70 -8.64 -3.26 4.75
CA LEU A 70 -8.69 -4.44 3.91
C LEU A 70 -7.87 -5.61 4.48
N ALA A 71 -6.72 -5.33 5.12
CA ALA A 71 -5.91 -6.34 5.81
C ALA A 71 -6.69 -6.99 6.98
N ALA A 72 -7.35 -6.17 7.80
CA ALA A 72 -8.19 -6.65 8.90
C ALA A 72 -9.36 -7.50 8.36
N ARG A 73 -9.97 -7.12 7.23
CA ARG A 73 -11.03 -7.92 6.57
C ARG A 73 -10.52 -9.20 5.92
N ALA A 74 -9.22 -9.31 5.66
CA ALA A 74 -8.58 -10.53 5.16
C ALA A 74 -8.20 -11.50 6.29
N ASP A 75 -8.47 -11.13 7.55
CA ASP A 75 -8.15 -11.90 8.76
C ASP A 75 -6.67 -12.29 8.84
N SER A 76 -5.79 -11.39 8.38
CA SER A 76 -4.33 -11.60 8.36
C SER A 76 -3.64 -10.58 9.27
N ALA A 77 -3.30 -11.02 10.48
CA ALA A 77 -2.60 -10.19 11.46
C ALA A 77 -1.21 -9.75 10.97
N GLU A 78 -0.50 -10.64 10.24
CA GLU A 78 0.79 -10.32 9.62
C GLU A 78 0.65 -9.18 8.61
N ARG A 79 -0.35 -9.27 7.73
CA ARG A 79 -0.65 -8.23 6.75
C ARG A 79 -1.01 -6.91 7.41
N GLU A 80 -1.82 -6.95 8.46
CA GLU A 80 -2.20 -5.74 9.19
C GLU A 80 -0.99 -5.07 9.85
N ALA A 81 -0.10 -5.86 10.47
CA ALA A 81 1.13 -5.36 11.07
C ALA A 81 2.06 -4.68 10.04
N ASP A 82 2.24 -5.28 8.87
CA ASP A 82 3.07 -4.70 7.79
C ASP A 82 2.51 -3.36 7.28
N VAL A 83 1.19 -3.29 7.08
CA VAL A 83 0.53 -2.04 6.68
C VAL A 83 0.62 -0.97 7.78
N LEU A 84 0.45 -1.36 9.05
CA LEU A 84 0.57 -0.44 10.18
C LEU A 84 1.99 0.12 10.31
N ALA A 85 3.03 -0.70 10.08
CA ALA A 85 4.41 -0.23 10.03
C ALA A 85 4.58 0.85 8.96
N THR A 86 4.03 0.63 7.76
CA THR A 86 4.07 1.60 6.66
C THR A 86 3.29 2.89 6.98
N LEU A 87 2.09 2.75 7.57
CA LEU A 87 1.25 3.89 7.99
C LEU A 87 1.95 4.74 9.06
N GLY A 88 2.62 4.11 10.02
CA GLY A 88 3.39 4.78 11.06
C GLY A 88 4.46 5.70 10.47
N VAL A 89 5.23 5.20 9.49
CA VAL A 89 6.25 6.00 8.79
C VAL A 89 5.61 7.21 8.09
N ALA A 90 4.49 7.02 7.37
CA ALA A 90 3.80 8.14 6.71
C ALA A 90 3.28 9.20 7.71
N LEU A 91 2.81 8.79 8.89
CA LEU A 91 2.37 9.71 9.95
C LEU A 91 3.54 10.53 10.52
N VAL A 92 4.72 9.93 10.70
CA VAL A 92 5.94 10.65 11.11
C VAL A 92 6.30 11.72 10.08
N HIS A 93 6.28 11.39 8.78
CA HIS A 93 6.51 12.36 7.71
C HIS A 93 5.50 13.52 7.79
N ALA A 94 4.21 13.22 8.02
CA ALA A 94 3.17 14.24 8.08
C ALA A 94 3.34 15.18 9.29
N GLY A 95 3.82 14.65 10.43
CA GLY A 95 4.21 15.45 11.58
C GLY A 95 5.34 16.43 11.26
N ARG A 96 6.38 15.98 10.55
CA ARG A 96 7.50 16.84 10.13
C ARG A 96 7.07 17.94 9.18
N THR A 97 6.17 17.65 8.22
CA THR A 97 5.62 18.69 7.32
C THR A 97 4.89 19.78 8.09
N ARG A 98 4.13 19.44 9.14
CA ARG A 98 3.42 20.45 9.95
C ARG A 98 4.36 21.34 10.75
N LEU A 99 5.48 20.81 11.25
CA LEU A 99 6.44 21.58 12.05
C LEU A 99 7.28 22.56 11.21
N GLY A 100 7.39 22.35 9.90
CA GLY A 100 8.21 23.17 9.00
C GLY A 100 7.44 24.24 8.21
N LEU A 101 6.14 24.40 8.46
CA LEU A 101 5.26 25.43 7.88
C LEU A 101 4.82 26.40 8.97
#